data_AF-A0A7X0GG54-F1
#
_entry.id   AF-A0A7X0GG54-F1
#
_cell.length_a   1.000
_cell.length_b   1.000
_cell.length_c   1.000
_cell.angle_alpha   90.00
_cell.angle_beta   90.00
_cell.angle_gamma   90.00
#
_symmetry.space_group_name_H-M   'P 1'
#
loop_
_entity.id
_entity.type
_entity.pdbx_description
1 polymer ?
#
loop_
_entity_poly.entity_id
_entity_poly.type
_entity_poly.pdbx_seq_one_letter_code
_entity_poly.pdbx_strand_id
1 'polypeptide(L)'
;MNIKDEWDRLDSETRTWLLENPASLLLPPAMSAKFCKDSRGDVELDPKGQVVLSRDDHDFIRGKAEAAGTIRAPMGEYRFFDTAPLTVIRKGQ
;
A
#
# COMPACT_ATOMS: atom_id res chain seq x y z
N MET A 1 2.77 -10.31 -12.18
CA MET A 1 2.05 -11.09 -11.14
C MET A 1 0.94 -10.21 -10.57
N ASN A 2 -0.18 -10.76 -10.09
CA ASN A 2 -1.23 -9.99 -9.43
C ASN A 2 -1.46 -10.54 -8.00
N ILE A 3 -1.47 -9.66 -7.00
CA ILE A 3 -1.71 -10.02 -5.59
C ILE A 3 -3.10 -10.65 -5.39
N LYS A 4 -4.07 -10.35 -6.27
CA LYS A 4 -5.41 -10.93 -6.26
C LYS A 4 -5.39 -12.45 -6.31
N ASP A 5 -4.52 -13.00 -7.15
CA ASP A 5 -4.46 -14.44 -7.41
C ASP A 5 -3.79 -15.21 -6.26
N GLU A 6 -2.84 -14.58 -5.58
CA GLU A 6 -2.14 -15.18 -4.43
C GLU A 6 -2.73 -14.78 -3.07
N TRP A 7 -3.71 -13.87 -3.02
CA TRP A 7 -4.25 -13.31 -1.77
C TRP A 7 -4.65 -14.37 -0.76
N ASP A 8 -5.31 -15.44 -1.20
CA ASP A 8 -5.77 -16.52 -0.34
C ASP A 8 -4.64 -17.44 0.14
N ARG A 9 -3.49 -17.43 -0.54
CA ARG A 9 -2.30 -18.21 -0.20
C ARG A 9 -1.38 -17.48 0.77
N LEU A 10 -1.47 -16.16 0.84
CA LEU A 10 -0.75 -15.37 1.84
C LEU A 10 -1.13 -15.81 3.25
N ASP A 11 -0.16 -15.83 4.14
CA ASP A 11 -0.43 -16.06 5.55
C ASP A 11 -1.29 -14.92 6.14
N SER A 12 -2.04 -15.25 7.18
CA SER A 12 -2.98 -14.31 7.81
C SER A 12 -2.29 -13.07 8.35
N GLU A 13 -1.04 -13.18 8.80
CA GLU A 13 -0.23 -12.05 9.27
C GLU A 13 0.07 -11.07 8.12
N THR A 14 0.57 -11.57 6.98
CA THR A 14 0.81 -10.74 5.78
C THR A 14 -0.48 -10.07 5.27
N ARG A 15 -1.60 -10.80 5.23
CA ARG A 15 -2.90 -10.23 4.85
C ARG A 15 -3.32 -9.12 5.81
N THR A 16 -3.22 -9.35 7.12
CA THR A 16 -3.57 -8.35 8.13
C THR A 16 -2.71 -7.10 7.97
N TRP A 17 -1.40 -7.27 7.79
CA TRP A 17 -0.49 -6.14 7.60
C TRP A 17 -0.85 -5.30 6.37
N LEU A 18 -1.21 -5.95 5.25
CA LEU A 18 -1.65 -5.28 4.03
C LEU A 18 -2.95 -4.49 4.21
N LEU A 19 -3.90 -5.02 5.00
CA LEU A 19 -5.15 -4.32 5.31
C LEU A 19 -4.91 -3.08 6.18
N GLU A 20 -3.97 -3.17 7.13
CA GLU A 20 -3.57 -2.05 8.01
C GLU A 20 -2.70 -1.01 7.27
N ASN A 21 -1.96 -1.42 6.22
CA ASN A 21 -1.05 -0.56 5.46
C ASN A 21 -1.35 -0.56 3.95
N PRO A 22 -2.57 -0.18 3.53
CA PRO A 22 -3.04 -0.31 2.15
C PRO A 22 -2.41 0.71 1.19
N ALA A 23 -1.71 1.71 1.72
CA ALA A 23 -0.94 2.68 0.95
C ALA A 23 0.52 2.27 0.75
N SER A 24 0.94 1.08 1.21
CA SER A 24 2.33 0.64 1.07
C SER A 24 2.64 0.19 -0.36
N LEU A 25 3.66 0.80 -0.96
CA LEU A 25 4.14 0.48 -2.33
C LEU A 25 5.08 -0.73 -2.37
N LEU A 26 5.64 -1.10 -1.22
CA LEU A 26 6.64 -2.17 -1.07
C LEU A 26 6.22 -3.09 0.07
N LEU A 27 6.44 -4.40 -0.10
CA LEU A 27 6.36 -5.34 1.02
C LEU A 27 7.65 -5.31 1.84
N PRO A 28 7.57 -5.25 3.18
CA PRO A 28 8.74 -5.40 4.03
C PRO A 28 9.51 -6.70 3.73
N PRO A 29 10.84 -6.74 3.95
CA PRO A 29 11.68 -7.87 3.53
C PRO A 29 11.22 -9.24 4.02
N ALA A 30 10.72 -9.31 5.26
CA ALA A 30 10.21 -10.54 5.85
C ALA A 30 8.97 -11.10 5.12
N MET A 31 8.07 -10.21 4.68
CA MET A 31 6.88 -10.60 3.90
C MET A 31 7.24 -10.86 2.45
N SER A 32 8.17 -10.09 1.88
CA SER A 32 8.70 -10.31 0.54
C SER A 32 9.28 -11.72 0.37
N ALA A 33 10.03 -12.21 1.36
CA ALA A 33 10.59 -13.57 1.33
C ALA A 33 9.50 -14.66 1.33
N LYS A 34 8.42 -14.49 2.11
CA LYS A 34 7.26 -15.39 2.10
C LYS A 34 6.53 -15.34 0.76
N PHE A 35 6.29 -14.12 0.27
CA PHE A 35 5.60 -13.86 -0.99
C PHE A 35 6.32 -14.49 -2.19
N CYS A 36 7.63 -14.30 -2.30
CA CYS A 36 8.44 -14.91 -3.37
C CYS A 36 8.49 -16.44 -3.30
N LYS A 37 8.36 -17.03 -2.10
CA LYS A 37 8.35 -18.49 -1.93
C LYS A 37 7.04 -19.12 -2.38
N ASP A 38 5.92 -18.44 -2.12
CA ASP A 38 4.57 -18.96 -2.39
C ASP A 38 4.06 -18.57 -3.79
N SER A 39 4.60 -17.48 -4.35
CA SER A 39 4.35 -17.01 -5.69
C SER A 39 4.82 -18.00 -6.76
N ARG A 40 3.96 -18.23 -7.76
CA ARG A 40 4.30 -18.99 -8.98
C ARG A 40 4.63 -18.11 -10.19
N GLY A 41 4.66 -16.79 -10.02
CA GLY A 41 4.91 -15.82 -11.08
C GLY A 41 6.19 -15.03 -10.86
N ASP A 42 6.62 -14.32 -11.92
CA ASP A 42 7.73 -13.37 -11.83
C ASP A 42 7.28 -12.18 -10.96
N VAL A 43 7.94 -12.03 -9.82
CA VAL A 43 7.67 -11.00 -8.82
C VAL A 43 8.59 -9.82 -9.13
N GLU A 44 8.03 -8.62 -9.29
CA GLU A 44 8.86 -7.43 -9.44
C GLU A 44 9.51 -7.10 -8.09
N LEU A 45 10.84 -7.03 -8.10
CA LEU A 45 11.63 -6.75 -6.90
C LEU A 45 12.35 -5.41 -7.06
N ASP A 46 12.39 -4.64 -5.98
CA ASP A 46 13.25 -3.47 -5.88
C ASP A 46 14.74 -3.88 -5.83
N PRO A 47 15.69 -2.94 -5.95
CA PRO A 47 17.12 -3.23 -5.86
C PRO A 47 17.58 -3.86 -4.52
N LYS A 48 16.71 -3.90 -3.51
CA LYS A 48 16.94 -4.52 -2.19
C LYS A 48 16.24 -5.88 -2.06
N GLY A 49 15.58 -6.38 -3.10
CA GLY A 49 14.85 -7.64 -3.09
C GLY A 49 13.47 -7.59 -2.43
N GLN A 50 12.88 -6.40 -2.29
CA GLN A 50 11.52 -6.24 -1.77
C GLN A 50 10.50 -6.28 -2.91
N VAL A 51 9.36 -6.91 -2.66
CA VAL A 51 8.28 -6.98 -3.65
C VAL A 51 7.68 -5.60 -3.87
N VAL A 52 7.67 -5.20 -5.14
CA VAL A 52 6.99 -4.00 -5.63
C VAL A 52 5.55 -4.35 -5.93
N LEU A 53 4.63 -3.59 -5.33
CA LEU A 53 3.20 -3.74 -5.59
C LEU A 53 2.81 -2.87 -6.78
N SER A 54 2.11 -3.46 -7.74
CA SER A 54 1.57 -2.71 -8.87
C SER A 54 0.40 -1.83 -8.44
N ARG A 55 0.00 -0.88 -9.30
CA ARG A 55 -1.17 -0.04 -9.04
C ARG A 55 -2.45 -0.85 -8.88
N ASP A 56 -2.61 -1.93 -9.65
CA ASP A 56 -3.77 -2.81 -9.58
C ASP A 56 -3.80 -3.62 -8.27
N ASP A 57 -2.63 -3.98 -7.74
CA ASP A 57 -2.50 -4.63 -6.43
C ASP A 57 -2.92 -3.67 -5.32
N HIS A 58 -2.49 -2.42 -5.43
CA HIS A 58 -2.87 -1.34 -4.52
C HIS A 58 -4.37 -1.12 -4.47
N ASP A 59 -5.02 -0.99 -5.63
CA ASP A 59 -6.47 -0.78 -5.71
C ASP A 59 -7.24 -1.98 -5.12
N PHE A 60 -6.71 -3.20 -5.27
CA PHE A 60 -7.27 -4.38 -4.65
C PHE A 60 -7.12 -4.40 -3.12
N ILE A 61 -5.91 -4.15 -2.61
CA ILE A 61 -5.63 -4.11 -1.17
C ILE A 61 -6.50 -3.03 -0.52
N ARG A 62 -6.62 -1.87 -1.17
CA ARG A 62 -7.50 -0.78 -0.74
C ARG A 62 -8.95 -1.23 -0.65
N GLY A 63 -9.49 -1.86 -1.69
CA GLY A 63 -10.88 -2.36 -1.67
C GLY A 63 -11.12 -3.40 -0.57
N LYS A 64 -10.13 -4.27 -0.30
CA LYS A 64 -10.19 -5.22 0.81
C LYS A 64 -10.14 -4.54 2.17
N ALA A 65 -9.30 -3.53 2.33
CA ALA A 65 -9.15 -2.79 3.58
C ALA A 65 -10.36 -1.88 3.87
N GLU A 66 -11.00 -1.33 2.84
CA GLU A 66 -12.30 -0.66 2.94
C GLU A 66 -13.40 -1.64 3.38
N ALA A 67 -13.48 -2.82 2.75
CA ALA A 67 -14.43 -3.86 3.13
C ALA A 67 -14.20 -4.40 4.56
N ALA A 68 -12.95 -4.47 5.00
CA ALA A 68 -12.57 -4.86 6.36
C ALA A 68 -12.79 -3.73 7.39
N GLY A 69 -13.08 -2.50 6.94
CA GLY A 69 -13.23 -1.34 7.81
C GLY A 69 -11.91 -0.81 8.40
N THR A 70 -10.78 -1.28 7.88
CA THR A 70 -9.43 -0.88 8.31
C THR A 70 -9.07 0.49 7.77
N ILE A 71 -9.46 0.78 6.52
CA ILE A 71 -9.45 2.15 6.01
C ILE A 71 -10.75 2.82 6.46
N ARG A 72 -10.64 3.58 7.54
CA ARG A 72 -11.64 4.57 7.87
C ARG A 72 -11.34 5.81 7.04
N ALA A 73 -12.04 5.97 5.92
CA ALA A 73 -12.19 7.32 5.37
C ALA A 73 -12.77 8.18 6.51
N PRO A 74 -12.13 9.29 6.89
CA PRO A 74 -12.67 10.12 7.95
C PRO A 74 -14.07 10.58 7.52
N MET A 75 -15.10 10.14 8.24
CA MET A 75 -16.44 10.74 8.20
C MET A 75 -16.33 12.13 8.80
N GLY A 76 -15.77 13.08 8.05
CA GLY A 76 -15.53 14.43 8.52
C GLY A 76 -14.53 15.15 7.62
N GLU A 77 -14.83 16.41 7.32
CA GLU A 77 -14.01 17.32 6.52
C GLU A 77 -12.66 17.62 7.21
N TYR A 78 -11.72 16.67 7.21
CA TYR A 78 -10.34 16.96 7.57
C TYR A 78 -9.61 17.56 6.38
N ARG A 79 -9.77 18.88 6.21
CA ARG A 79 -8.98 19.71 5.30
C ARG A 79 -7.63 20.06 5.92
N PHE A 80 -6.73 19.07 5.97
CA PHE A 80 -5.38 19.26 6.54
C PHE A 80 -4.58 20.36 5.80
N PHE A 81 -4.84 20.58 4.52
CA PHE A 81 -4.08 21.51 3.67
C PHE A 81 -4.70 22.91 3.51
N ASP A 82 -5.92 23.16 3.99
CA ASP A 82 -6.58 24.47 3.80
C ASP A 82 -6.28 25.49 4.91
N THR A 83 -5.55 25.08 5.96
CA THR A 83 -5.34 25.92 7.16
C THR A 83 -4.09 26.81 7.09
N ALA A 84 -3.18 26.59 6.13
CA ALA A 84 -1.97 27.41 6.02
C ALA A 84 -2.13 28.44 4.88
N PRO A 85 -2.14 29.77 5.17
CA PRO A 85 -2.02 30.76 4.11
C PRO A 85 -0.70 30.55 3.37
N LEU A 86 -0.76 30.37 2.05
CA LEU A 86 0.42 30.24 1.20
C LEU A 86 1.24 31.54 1.27
N THR A 87 2.37 31.52 1.98
CA THR A 87 3.30 32.65 1.98
C THR A 87 3.90 32.80 0.59
N VAL A 88 3.41 33.78 -0.18
CA VAL A 88 3.99 34.15 -1.48
C VAL A 88 5.38 34.73 -1.24
N ILE A 89 6.43 33.94 -1.49
CA ILE A 89 7.80 34.44 -1.48
C ILE A 89 7.98 35.33 -2.72
N ARG A 90 7.87 36.65 -2.54
CA ARG A 90 8.27 37.59 -3.59
C ARG A 90 9.81 37.59 -3.67
N LYS A 91 10.36 37.17 -4.81
CA LYS A 91 11.78 37.39 -5.11
C LYS A 91 12.02 38.90 -5.20
N GLY A 92 12.88 39.42 -4.33
CA GLY A 92 13.35 40.81 -4.37
C GLY A 92 14.12 41.10 -5.66
N GLN A 93 13.91 42.31 -6.18
CA GLN A 93 14.60 42.89 -7.33
C GLN A 93 16.07 43.15 -7.05
#